data_AF-A0A7X6PWL7-F1
#
_entry.id   AF-A0A7X6PWL7-F1
#
_cell.length_a   1.000
_cell.length_b   1.000
_cell.length_c   1.000
_cell.angle_alpha   90.00
_cell.angle_beta   90.00
_cell.angle_gamma   90.00
#
_symmetry.space_group_name_H-M   'P 1'
#
loop_
_entity.id
_entity.type
_entity.pdbx_description
1 polymer ?
#
loop_
_entity_poly.entity_id
_entity_poly.type
_entity_poly.pdbx_seq_one_letter_code
_entity_poly.pdbx_strand_id
1 'polypeptide(L)'
;LLIDTEGNLIAERTHQMNDRLYKRIFGLIYSHPHPVSPDTTIIKNNAGLPLPTELTGEPVQGFLIDQAEQDKRKGAMQNICLSCHSTGWVEGHFNRFENTIKTTDQMTLAATHVLIEAWAKGAANGLDKKDSIFNEGIEKKWIEQWLFYANSTRFASAMSGADYGAFANGRYYLSKNIQDMIDWLRLRTEDKK
;
A
#
# COMPACT_ATOMS: atom_id res chain seq x y z
N LEU A 1 -9.88 21.91 -15.83
CA LEU A 1 -10.12 21.69 -17.25
C LEU A 1 -8.76 21.70 -17.90
N LEU A 2 -8.38 20.57 -18.48
CA LEU A 2 -7.19 20.41 -19.30
C LEU A 2 -7.68 20.13 -20.73
N ILE A 3 -7.21 20.92 -21.69
CA ILE A 3 -7.52 20.79 -23.11
C ILE A 3 -6.21 20.69 -23.91
N ASP A 4 -6.26 20.04 -25.07
CA ASP A 4 -5.14 20.01 -26.00
C ASP A 4 -5.08 21.29 -26.87
N THR A 5 -4.13 21.32 -27.82
CA THR A 5 -3.96 22.45 -28.75
C THR A 5 -5.09 22.61 -29.76
N GLU A 6 -5.89 21.57 -29.96
CA GLU A 6 -7.06 21.55 -30.85
C GLU A 6 -8.36 21.92 -30.12
N GLY A 7 -8.29 22.09 -28.80
CA GLY A 7 -9.42 22.40 -27.93
C GLY A 7 -10.20 21.18 -27.45
N ASN A 8 -9.71 19.96 -27.70
CA ASN A 8 -10.34 18.74 -27.20
C ASN A 8 -10.14 18.60 -25.69
N LEU A 9 -11.15 18.10 -25.00
CA LEU A 9 -11.12 17.85 -23.56
C LEU A 9 -10.22 16.66 -23.22
N ILE A 10 -9.14 16.89 -22.46
CA ILE A 10 -8.29 15.82 -21.89
C ILE A 10 -8.79 15.40 -20.51
N ALA A 11 -9.06 16.38 -19.62
CA ALA A 11 -9.52 16.10 -18.26
C ALA A 11 -10.36 17.25 -17.68
N GLU A 12 -11.52 16.92 -17.12
CA GLU A 12 -12.40 17.88 -16.44
C GLU A 12 -11.79 18.40 -15.13
N ARG A 13 -12.16 19.62 -14.71
CA ARG A 13 -11.81 20.09 -13.35
C ARG A 13 -12.69 19.34 -12.36
N THR A 14 -12.10 18.84 -11.29
CA THR A 14 -12.81 18.24 -10.18
C THR A 14 -12.27 18.78 -8.86
N HIS A 15 -13.14 18.92 -7.87
CA HIS A 15 -12.77 19.17 -6.47
C HIS A 15 -12.85 17.91 -5.61
N GLN A 16 -13.29 16.80 -6.21
CA GLN A 16 -13.26 15.50 -5.59
C GLN A 16 -11.84 14.93 -5.75
N MET A 17 -11.17 14.63 -4.64
CA MET A 17 -9.74 14.27 -4.68
C MET A 17 -9.49 12.81 -5.11
N ASN A 18 -10.48 11.93 -4.97
CA ASN A 18 -10.33 10.49 -5.19
C ASN A 18 -10.79 10.00 -6.58
N ASP A 19 -11.49 10.81 -7.37
CA ASP A 19 -12.10 10.41 -8.64
C ASP A 19 -11.08 10.10 -9.76
N ARG A 20 -9.81 10.46 -9.56
CA ARG A 20 -8.68 10.13 -10.44
C ARG A 20 -7.78 9.01 -9.90
N LEU A 21 -8.08 8.50 -8.72
CA LEU A 21 -7.27 7.49 -8.05
C LEU A 21 -7.96 6.13 -8.19
N TYR A 22 -7.38 5.25 -9.01
CA TYR A 22 -7.85 3.87 -9.15
C TYR A 22 -7.42 3.02 -7.95
N LYS A 23 -6.23 3.25 -7.40
CA LYS A 23 -5.74 2.57 -6.20
C LYS A 23 -5.37 3.58 -5.12
N ARG A 24 -5.65 3.23 -3.88
CA ARG A 24 -5.09 3.90 -2.71
C ARG A 24 -3.74 3.26 -2.41
N ILE A 25 -2.68 3.92 -2.86
CA ILE A 25 -1.29 3.46 -2.69
C ILE A 25 -0.76 3.67 -1.27
N PHE A 26 -1.45 4.46 -0.46
CA PHE A 26 -1.22 4.53 0.97
C PHE A 26 -1.78 3.25 1.61
N GLY A 27 -0.88 2.39 2.08
CA GLY A 27 -1.22 1.08 2.58
C GLY A 27 -2.00 1.10 3.89
N LEU A 28 -3.11 0.35 3.96
CA LEU A 28 -3.85 0.06 5.20
C LEU A 28 -4.23 -1.43 5.27
N ILE A 29 -3.29 -2.35 5.47
CA ILE A 29 -1.83 -2.11 5.44
C ILE A 29 -1.26 -2.27 4.01
N TYR A 30 -2.02 -2.93 3.13
CA TYR A 30 -1.70 -3.12 1.72
C TYR A 30 -2.27 -1.98 0.87
N SER A 31 -1.74 -1.83 -0.34
CA SER A 31 -2.44 -1.04 -1.35
C SER A 31 -3.76 -1.73 -1.65
N HIS A 32 -4.79 -0.94 -1.94
CA HIS A 32 -6.14 -1.46 -2.17
C HIS A 32 -6.86 -0.57 -3.19
N PRO A 33 -7.93 -1.07 -3.83
CA PRO A 33 -8.83 -0.23 -4.61
C PRO A 33 -9.33 0.93 -3.75
N HIS A 34 -9.53 2.10 -4.37
CA HIS A 34 -9.91 3.29 -3.61
C HIS A 34 -11.28 3.09 -2.91
N PRO A 35 -11.48 3.58 -1.67
CA PRO A 35 -12.81 3.63 -1.08
C PRO A 35 -13.82 4.37 -1.96
N VAL A 36 -15.05 3.84 -2.02
CA VAL A 36 -16.19 4.45 -2.73
C VAL A 36 -16.62 5.74 -2.03
N SER A 37 -16.67 5.70 -0.69
CA SER A 37 -17.04 6.82 0.18
C SER A 37 -15.80 7.53 0.73
N PRO A 38 -15.85 8.86 0.94
CA PRO A 38 -14.83 9.56 1.71
C PRO A 38 -14.87 9.21 3.21
N ASP A 39 -16.02 8.77 3.73
CA ASP A 39 -16.11 8.24 5.10
C ASP A 39 -15.54 6.82 5.12
N THR A 40 -14.30 6.71 5.60
CA THR A 40 -13.58 5.44 5.73
C THR A 40 -13.73 4.82 7.12
N THR A 41 -14.39 5.50 8.07
CA THR A 41 -14.55 5.02 9.45
C THR A 41 -15.51 3.84 9.55
N ILE A 42 -16.36 3.67 8.54
CA ILE A 42 -17.30 2.55 8.39
C ILE A 42 -16.62 1.24 7.95
N ILE A 43 -15.38 1.31 7.46
CA ILE A 43 -14.68 0.15 6.90
C ILE A 43 -14.09 -0.67 8.05
N LYS A 44 -14.54 -1.93 8.16
CA LYS A 44 -14.00 -2.91 9.09
C LYS A 44 -13.77 -4.22 8.38
N ASN A 45 -12.65 -4.87 8.67
CA ASN A 45 -12.36 -6.21 8.18
C ASN A 45 -13.03 -7.28 9.08
N ASN A 46 -12.90 -8.55 8.72
CA ASN A 46 -13.54 -9.65 9.44
C ASN A 46 -13.07 -9.79 10.90
N ALA A 47 -11.85 -9.32 11.22
CA ALA A 47 -11.31 -9.28 12.57
C ALA A 47 -11.79 -8.07 13.40
N GLY A 48 -12.63 -7.21 12.82
CA GLY A 48 -13.14 -5.98 13.47
C GLY A 48 -12.14 -4.82 13.48
N LEU A 49 -10.99 -4.95 12.80
CA LEU A 49 -10.01 -3.89 12.66
C LEU A 49 -10.49 -2.84 11.64
N PRO A 50 -10.19 -1.55 11.83
CA PRO A 50 -10.56 -0.48 10.90
C PRO A 50 -9.63 -0.47 9.67
N LEU A 51 -9.62 -1.58 8.92
CA LEU A 51 -8.77 -1.81 7.76
C LEU A 51 -9.60 -2.16 6.51
N PRO A 52 -9.27 -1.61 5.33
CA PRO A 52 -9.88 -1.97 4.04
C PRO A 52 -9.38 -3.30 3.46
N THR A 53 -8.52 -4.00 4.19
CA THR A 53 -7.97 -5.31 3.80
C THR A 53 -7.94 -6.25 5.00
N GLU A 54 -7.99 -7.53 4.72
CA GLU A 54 -7.61 -8.57 5.67
C GLU A 54 -6.09 -8.55 5.89
N LEU A 55 -5.62 -9.07 7.03
CA LEU A 55 -4.18 -9.19 7.28
C LEU A 55 -3.48 -10.08 6.25
N THR A 56 -4.22 -10.95 5.56
CA THR A 56 -3.76 -11.82 4.48
C THR A 56 -3.64 -11.10 3.12
N GLY A 57 -4.18 -9.88 2.98
CA GLY A 57 -4.04 -9.04 1.79
C GLY A 57 -5.32 -8.82 0.98
N GLU A 58 -6.36 -9.59 1.25
CA GLU A 58 -7.62 -9.57 0.52
C GLU A 58 -8.40 -8.29 0.83
N PRO A 59 -8.95 -7.59 -0.17
CA PRO A 59 -9.76 -6.40 0.08
C PRO A 59 -11.09 -6.72 0.76
N VAL A 60 -11.53 -5.83 1.64
CA VAL A 60 -12.87 -5.88 2.23
C VAL A 60 -13.89 -5.48 1.17
N GLN A 61 -14.86 -6.36 0.90
CA GLN A 61 -15.87 -6.14 -0.14
C GLN A 61 -16.90 -5.08 0.27
N GLY A 62 -17.51 -4.43 -0.73
CA GLY A 62 -18.63 -3.50 -0.54
C GLY A 62 -18.26 -2.05 -0.22
N PHE A 63 -17.02 -1.77 0.18
CA PHE A 63 -16.57 -0.40 0.51
C PHE A 63 -15.60 0.21 -0.50
N LEU A 64 -15.07 -0.60 -1.41
CA LEU A 64 -14.03 -0.22 -2.36
C LEU A 64 -14.56 -0.27 -3.80
N ILE A 65 -13.99 0.57 -4.67
CA ILE A 65 -14.36 0.59 -6.08
C ILE A 65 -14.04 -0.74 -6.75
N ASP A 66 -14.87 -1.13 -7.71
CA ASP A 66 -14.70 -2.36 -8.47
C ASP A 66 -13.58 -2.24 -9.52
N GLN A 67 -13.32 -3.34 -10.24
CA GLN A 67 -12.28 -3.37 -11.26
C GLN A 67 -12.59 -2.45 -12.45
N ALA A 68 -13.86 -2.32 -12.85
CA ALA A 68 -14.25 -1.50 -13.98
C ALA A 68 -14.00 0.00 -13.71
N GLU A 69 -14.34 0.48 -12.51
CA GLU A 69 -14.06 1.85 -12.08
C GLU A 69 -12.56 2.08 -11.90
N GLN A 70 -11.80 1.08 -11.43
CA GLN A 70 -10.33 1.17 -11.40
C GLN A 70 -9.75 1.37 -12.79
N ASP A 71 -10.15 0.55 -13.76
CA ASP A 71 -9.64 0.61 -15.13
C ASP A 71 -9.99 1.94 -15.80
N LYS A 72 -11.22 2.44 -15.58
CA LYS A 72 -11.65 3.76 -16.04
C LYS A 72 -10.77 4.88 -15.48
N ARG A 73 -10.54 4.90 -14.15
CA ARG A 73 -9.71 5.94 -13.50
C ARG A 73 -8.26 5.86 -13.94
N LYS A 74 -7.72 4.65 -14.11
CA LYS A 74 -6.38 4.42 -14.63
C LYS A 74 -6.23 4.96 -16.06
N GLY A 75 -7.17 4.64 -16.94
CA GLY A 75 -7.20 5.16 -18.32
C GLY A 75 -7.29 6.68 -18.36
N ALA A 76 -8.13 7.29 -17.52
CA ALA A 76 -8.22 8.74 -17.40
C ALA A 76 -6.90 9.39 -16.99
N MET A 77 -6.15 8.79 -16.07
CA MET A 77 -4.81 9.28 -15.71
C MET A 77 -3.80 9.08 -16.84
N GLN A 78 -3.81 7.92 -17.52
CA GLN A 78 -2.94 7.66 -18.67
C GLN A 78 -3.17 8.67 -19.80
N ASN A 79 -4.42 9.05 -20.07
CA ASN A 79 -4.76 10.06 -21.07
C ASN A 79 -4.15 11.44 -20.77
N ILE A 80 -4.05 11.81 -19.48
CA ILE A 80 -3.33 13.03 -19.09
C ILE A 80 -1.84 12.90 -19.42
N CYS A 81 -1.22 11.75 -19.16
CA CYS A 81 0.19 11.54 -19.47
C CYS A 81 0.46 11.57 -20.99
N LEU A 82 -0.49 11.07 -21.79
CA LEU A 82 -0.41 11.02 -23.25
C LEU A 82 -0.42 12.40 -23.91
N SER A 83 -0.81 13.47 -23.20
CA SER A 83 -0.72 14.83 -23.76
C SER A 83 0.73 15.31 -23.93
N CYS A 84 1.70 14.67 -23.28
CA CYS A 84 3.10 15.07 -23.29
C CYS A 84 4.09 13.92 -23.55
N HIS A 85 3.69 12.67 -23.30
CA HIS A 85 4.55 11.50 -23.42
C HIS A 85 3.99 10.50 -24.44
N SER A 86 4.88 9.76 -25.10
CA SER A 86 4.50 8.71 -26.03
C SER A 86 3.84 7.54 -25.32
N THR A 87 3.01 6.78 -26.05
CA THR A 87 2.32 5.58 -25.55
C THR A 87 3.26 4.60 -24.86
N GLY A 88 4.41 4.30 -25.46
CA GLY A 88 5.38 3.37 -24.88
C GLY A 88 5.97 3.84 -23.54
N TRP A 89 6.17 5.16 -23.37
CA TRP A 89 6.62 5.70 -22.08
C TRP A 89 5.53 5.57 -21.02
N VAL A 90 4.28 5.91 -21.36
CA VAL A 90 3.14 5.84 -20.43
C VAL A 90 2.89 4.39 -20.01
N GLU A 91 2.84 3.45 -20.95
CA GLU A 91 2.68 2.04 -20.65
C GLU A 91 3.82 1.51 -19.78
N GLY A 92 5.07 1.84 -20.11
CA GLY A 92 6.23 1.46 -19.32
C GLY A 92 6.19 2.00 -17.89
N HIS A 93 5.77 3.26 -17.71
CA HIS A 93 5.60 3.87 -16.40
C HIS A 93 4.57 3.09 -15.56
N PHE A 94 3.38 2.85 -16.10
CA PHE A 94 2.31 2.18 -15.37
C PHE A 94 2.62 0.70 -15.11
N ASN A 95 3.27 -0.01 -16.05
CA ASN A 95 3.71 -1.39 -15.83
C ASN A 95 4.72 -1.48 -14.67
N ARG A 96 5.71 -0.59 -14.63
CA ARG A 96 6.68 -0.50 -13.52
C ARG A 96 5.98 -0.14 -12.21
N PHE A 97 5.01 0.77 -12.24
CA PHE A 97 4.27 1.18 -11.07
C PHE A 97 3.42 0.05 -10.48
N GLU A 98 2.68 -0.67 -11.30
CA GLU A 98 1.88 -1.84 -10.88
C GLU A 98 2.77 -2.95 -10.31
N ASN A 99 3.93 -3.20 -10.92
CA ASN A 99 4.91 -4.13 -10.37
C ASN A 99 5.46 -3.66 -9.01
N THR A 100 5.66 -2.36 -8.83
CA THR A 100 6.09 -1.80 -7.55
C THR A 100 5.02 -2.00 -6.49
N ILE A 101 3.75 -1.72 -6.80
CA ILE A 101 2.62 -1.98 -5.91
C ILE A 101 2.61 -3.44 -5.48
N LYS A 102 2.61 -4.37 -6.44
CA LYS A 102 2.62 -5.81 -6.19
C LYS A 102 3.76 -6.25 -5.27
N THR A 103 4.98 -5.83 -5.56
CA THR A 103 6.16 -6.25 -4.78
C THR A 103 6.16 -5.65 -3.37
N THR A 104 5.74 -4.39 -3.20
CA THR A 104 5.62 -3.78 -1.87
C THR A 104 4.51 -4.42 -1.01
N ASP A 105 3.40 -4.83 -1.62
CA ASP A 105 2.34 -5.55 -0.91
C ASP A 105 2.81 -6.97 -0.51
N GLN A 106 3.54 -7.67 -1.38
CA GLN A 106 4.15 -8.97 -1.05
C GLN A 106 5.17 -8.86 0.10
N MET A 107 5.99 -7.81 0.13
CA MET A 107 6.93 -7.57 1.23
C MET A 107 6.22 -7.19 2.53
N THR A 108 5.09 -6.48 2.44
CA THR A 108 4.22 -6.20 3.60
C THR A 108 3.60 -7.50 4.14
N LEU A 109 3.20 -8.41 3.26
CA LEU A 109 2.64 -9.71 3.65
C LEU A 109 3.68 -10.57 4.36
N ALA A 110 4.91 -10.59 3.83
CA ALA A 110 6.03 -11.29 4.48
C ALA A 110 6.27 -10.78 5.92
N ALA A 111 6.31 -9.45 6.12
CA ALA A 111 6.44 -8.88 7.46
C ALA A 111 5.23 -9.21 8.36
N THR A 112 4.02 -9.23 7.79
CA THR A 112 2.79 -9.59 8.52
C THR A 112 2.82 -11.04 8.97
N HIS A 113 3.36 -11.96 8.16
CA HIS A 113 3.57 -13.35 8.59
C HIS A 113 4.56 -13.46 9.76
N VAL A 114 5.66 -12.70 9.75
CA VAL A 114 6.60 -12.66 10.88
C VAL A 114 5.92 -12.16 12.16
N LEU A 115 5.07 -11.14 12.05
CA LEU A 115 4.29 -10.62 13.19
C LEU A 115 3.30 -11.67 13.72
N ILE A 116 2.54 -12.32 12.84
CA ILE A 116 1.59 -13.38 13.22
C ILE A 116 2.32 -14.55 13.88
N GLU A 117 3.51 -14.92 13.40
CA GLU A 117 4.34 -15.95 14.02
C GLU A 117 4.84 -15.52 15.40
N ALA A 118 5.20 -14.24 15.59
CA ALA A 118 5.57 -13.70 16.88
C ALA A 118 4.43 -13.81 17.90
N TRP A 119 3.19 -13.50 17.48
CA TRP A 119 2.00 -13.70 18.32
C TRP A 119 1.76 -15.18 18.62
N ALA A 120 1.84 -16.06 17.62
CA ALA A 120 1.62 -17.49 17.78
C ALA A 120 2.64 -18.14 18.75
N LYS A 121 3.88 -17.65 18.78
CA LYS A 121 4.92 -18.08 19.73
C LYS A 121 4.84 -17.37 21.08
N GLY A 122 3.87 -16.48 21.28
CA GLY A 122 3.74 -15.64 22.46
C GLY A 122 4.94 -14.71 22.69
N ALA A 123 5.72 -14.41 21.64
CA ALA A 123 6.83 -13.46 21.69
C ALA A 123 6.33 -12.00 21.80
N ALA A 124 5.10 -11.78 21.32
CA ALA A 124 4.28 -10.57 21.46
C ALA A 124 2.82 -11.00 21.72
N ASN A 125 1.98 -10.12 22.26
CA ASN A 125 0.56 -10.31 22.48
C ASN A 125 -0.24 -9.91 21.25
N GLY A 126 -0.94 -10.86 20.64
CA GLY A 126 -1.77 -10.61 19.47
C GLY A 126 -3.25 -10.37 19.77
N LEU A 127 -4.04 -10.47 18.71
CA LEU A 127 -5.51 -10.36 18.76
C LEU A 127 -6.16 -11.39 19.71
N ASP A 128 -5.55 -12.57 19.87
CA ASP A 128 -6.02 -13.62 20.78
C ASP A 128 -5.98 -13.18 22.25
N LYS A 129 -5.06 -12.29 22.60
CA LYS A 129 -4.95 -11.67 23.94
C LYS A 129 -5.78 -10.40 24.09
N LYS A 130 -6.51 -9.98 23.05
CA LYS A 130 -7.22 -8.70 22.98
C LYS A 130 -6.32 -7.49 23.27
N ASP A 131 -5.03 -7.61 22.94
CA ASP A 131 -4.07 -6.53 23.07
C ASP A 131 -4.06 -5.67 21.80
N SER A 132 -3.44 -4.50 21.88
CA SER A 132 -3.24 -3.62 20.72
C SER A 132 -2.17 -4.20 19.79
N ILE A 133 -2.47 -4.36 18.50
CA ILE A 133 -1.51 -4.83 17.47
C ILE A 133 -0.43 -3.79 17.07
N PHE A 134 -0.14 -2.83 17.95
CA PHE A 134 0.66 -1.64 17.66
C PHE A 134 1.49 -1.15 18.86
N ASN A 135 1.51 -1.84 19.99
CA ASN A 135 2.15 -1.35 21.23
C ASN A 135 3.51 -1.99 21.52
N GLU A 136 3.87 -3.10 20.87
CA GLU A 136 5.14 -3.81 21.08
C GLU A 136 6.21 -3.54 20.01
N GLY A 137 7.47 -3.88 20.31
CA GLY A 137 8.62 -3.57 19.45
C GLY A 137 8.54 -4.19 18.05
N ILE A 138 8.10 -5.45 17.95
CA ILE A 138 7.92 -6.13 16.65
C ILE A 138 6.77 -5.52 15.84
N GLU A 139 5.74 -5.02 16.51
CA GLU A 139 4.60 -4.35 15.89
C GLU A 139 4.99 -2.98 15.36
N LYS A 140 5.84 -2.23 16.07
CA LYS A 140 6.40 -0.98 15.54
C LYS A 140 7.19 -1.20 14.25
N LYS A 141 8.02 -2.25 14.19
CA LYS A 141 8.72 -2.63 12.96
C LYS A 141 7.76 -3.01 11.83
N TRP A 142 6.71 -3.74 12.15
CA TRP A 142 5.66 -4.04 11.18
C TRP A 142 4.96 -2.77 10.67
N ILE A 143 4.65 -1.80 11.55
CA ILE A 143 4.10 -0.49 11.16
C ILE A 143 5.04 0.22 10.19
N GLU A 144 6.34 0.31 10.51
CA GLU A 144 7.34 0.95 9.65
C GLU A 144 7.39 0.33 8.25
N GLN A 145 7.22 -1.00 8.16
CA GLN A 145 7.19 -1.74 6.89
C GLN A 145 6.19 -1.15 5.90
N TRP A 146 4.92 -1.03 6.30
CA TRP A 146 3.87 -0.59 5.40
C TRP A 146 3.66 0.92 5.41
N LEU A 147 3.72 1.55 6.59
CA LEU A 147 3.42 2.97 6.78
C LEU A 147 4.51 3.87 6.20
N PHE A 148 5.78 3.47 6.31
CA PHE A 148 6.90 4.26 5.83
C PHE A 148 7.51 3.66 4.57
N TYR A 149 7.98 2.41 4.62
CA TYR A 149 8.86 1.90 3.56
C TYR A 149 8.11 1.52 2.28
N ALA A 150 6.99 0.80 2.41
CA ALA A 150 6.12 0.47 1.28
C ALA A 150 5.49 1.73 0.68
N ASN A 151 5.01 2.65 1.52
CA ASN A 151 4.44 3.92 1.07
C ASN A 151 5.46 4.76 0.32
N SER A 152 6.65 5.01 0.88
CA SER A 152 7.70 5.81 0.21
C SER A 152 8.06 5.23 -1.15
N THR A 153 8.18 3.90 -1.22
CA THR A 153 8.46 3.18 -2.47
C THR A 153 7.35 3.34 -3.51
N ARG A 154 6.08 3.23 -3.10
CA ARG A 154 4.92 3.39 -3.99
C ARG A 154 4.77 4.84 -4.46
N PHE A 155 4.90 5.83 -3.57
CA PHE A 155 4.84 7.25 -3.93
C PHE A 155 5.99 7.66 -4.87
N ALA A 156 7.23 7.23 -4.58
CA ALA A 156 8.36 7.46 -5.47
C ALA A 156 8.12 6.80 -6.84
N SER A 157 7.55 5.59 -6.89
CA SER A 157 7.23 4.97 -8.18
C SER A 157 6.16 5.72 -8.96
N ALA A 158 5.09 6.18 -8.30
CA ALA A 158 3.98 6.89 -8.92
C ALA A 158 4.38 8.27 -9.48
N MET A 159 5.28 8.97 -8.79
CA MET A 159 5.62 10.37 -9.08
C MET A 159 7.06 10.54 -9.57
N SER A 160 7.67 9.47 -10.10
CA SER A 160 9.03 9.48 -10.65
C SER A 160 10.10 9.97 -9.65
N GLY A 161 9.90 9.68 -8.36
CA GLY A 161 10.88 9.91 -7.31
C GLY A 161 12.06 8.94 -7.39
N ALA A 162 13.25 9.43 -7.05
CA ALA A 162 14.48 8.64 -7.05
C ALA A 162 14.72 7.99 -5.68
N ASP A 163 15.44 8.66 -4.78
CA ASP A 163 16.01 8.02 -3.60
C ASP A 163 14.98 7.60 -2.54
N TYR A 164 13.82 8.27 -2.48
CA TYR A 164 12.68 7.83 -1.66
C TYR A 164 12.16 6.43 -2.04
N GLY A 165 12.47 5.96 -3.26
CA GLY A 165 12.19 4.60 -3.71
C GLY A 165 13.32 3.60 -3.41
N ALA A 166 14.45 4.05 -2.89
CA ALA A 166 15.66 3.25 -2.69
C ALA A 166 16.21 3.39 -1.26
N PHE A 167 17.13 4.32 -1.02
CA PHE A 167 17.87 4.43 0.25
C PHE A 167 17.24 5.40 1.24
N ALA A 168 16.46 6.37 0.80
CA ALA A 168 15.71 7.26 1.68
C ALA A 168 14.37 6.61 2.11
N ASN A 169 14.44 5.60 2.97
CA ASN A 169 13.27 4.83 3.46
C ASN A 169 12.50 4.08 2.37
N GLY A 170 13.18 3.65 1.30
CA GLY A 170 12.58 2.88 0.21
C GLY A 170 12.89 1.38 0.28
N ARG A 171 13.26 0.80 -0.88
CA ARG A 171 13.54 -0.64 -1.06
C ARG A 171 14.61 -1.20 -0.12
N TYR A 172 15.63 -0.42 0.22
CA TYR A 172 16.65 -0.88 1.17
C TYR A 172 16.03 -1.15 2.55
N TYR A 173 15.22 -0.21 3.05
CA TYR A 173 14.56 -0.37 4.36
C TYR A 173 13.45 -1.41 4.34
N LEU A 174 12.69 -1.52 3.24
CA LEU A 174 11.70 -2.59 3.05
C LEU A 174 12.29 -4.00 3.22
N SER A 175 13.50 -4.22 2.71
CA SER A 175 14.18 -5.52 2.79
C SER A 175 14.88 -5.70 4.13
N LYS A 176 15.63 -4.70 4.59
CA LYS A 176 16.32 -4.71 5.88
C LYS A 176 15.36 -4.98 7.04
N ASN A 177 14.21 -4.31 7.07
CA ASN A 177 13.29 -4.40 8.20
C ASN A 177 12.65 -5.79 8.35
N ILE A 178 12.41 -6.53 7.26
CA ILE A 178 11.97 -7.93 7.35
C ILE A 178 13.03 -8.78 8.06
N GLN A 179 14.31 -8.60 7.71
CA GLN A 179 15.41 -9.29 8.38
C GLN A 179 15.51 -8.89 9.86
N ASP A 180 15.41 -7.59 10.17
CA ASP A 180 15.40 -7.09 11.56
C ASP A 180 14.22 -7.69 12.38
N MET A 181 13.06 -7.88 11.77
CA MET A 181 11.90 -8.53 12.41
C MET A 181 12.15 -10.02 12.68
N ILE A 182 12.75 -10.73 11.72
CA ILE A 182 13.12 -12.16 11.86
C ILE A 182 14.14 -12.33 12.98
N ASP A 183 15.18 -11.50 13.02
CA ASP A 183 16.23 -11.59 14.03
C ASP A 183 15.71 -11.21 15.43
N TRP A 184 14.82 -10.21 15.51
CA TRP A 184 14.11 -9.89 16.76
C TRP A 184 13.33 -11.10 17.29
N LEU A 185 12.59 -11.79 16.41
CA LEU A 185 11.80 -12.96 16.80
C LEU A 185 12.69 -14.12 17.26
N ARG A 186 13.82 -14.36 16.57
CA ARG A 186 14.80 -15.38 16.97
C ARG A 186 15.33 -15.13 18.37
N LEU A 187 15.88 -13.94 18.63
CA LEU A 187 16.42 -13.57 19.94
C LEU A 187 15.37 -13.73 21.04
N ARG A 188 14.15 -13.24 20.80
CA ARG A 188 13.06 -13.29 21.80
C ARG A 188 12.57 -14.71 22.10
N THR A 189 12.76 -15.66 21.19
CA THR A 189 12.34 -17.05 21.36
C THR A 189 13.47 -17.94 21.89
N GLU A 190 14.73 -17.58 21.65
CA GLU A 190 15.90 -18.21 22.27
C GLU A 190 16.00 -17.89 23.76
N ASP A 191 15.75 -16.64 24.17
CA ASP A 191 15.71 -16.21 25.58
C ASP A 191 14.65 -16.93 26.44
N LYS A 192 13.69 -17.61 25.80
CA LYS A 192 12.61 -18.34 26.47
C LYS A 192 12.87 -19.85 26.61
N LYS A 193 13.94 -20.38 26.03
CA LYS A 193 14.38 -21.77 26.20
C LYS A 193 15.28 -21.92 27.41
#